data_AF-A0A3N5WH49-F1
#
_entry.id   AF-A0A3N5WH49-F1
#
_cell.length_a   1.000
_cell.length_b   1.000
_cell.length_c   1.000
_cell.angle_alpha   90.00
_cell.angle_beta   90.00
_cell.angle_gamma   90.00
#
_symmetry.space_group_name_H-M   'P 1'
#
loop_
_entity.id
_entity.type
_entity.pdbx_description
1 polymer ?
#
loop_
_entity_poly.entity_id
_entity_poly.type
_entity_poly.pdbx_seq_one_letter_code
_entity_poly.pdbx_strand_id
1 'polypeptide(L)'
;MGCESCHGPGSKHVEAGGGAGTIVNPDKSPETCFQCHLDTKAQFSMPFAHQVLNGKMSCSDCHDPHKGSAHKGGGTSLARANETCIECHTAQAGPFVFPHEATREGCVTCHSPHGSTNQKMLTERNSNLCLKCHMQEQLGTAPTDSIVIGGGAHTSSRLMGGTCWSTGCHEAVHGSNVNSHLRN
;
A
#
# COMPACT_ATOMS: atom_id res chain seq x y z
N MET A 1 23.24 -1.63 -13.78
CA MET A 1 22.54 -0.93 -14.87
C MET A 1 23.25 0.39 -15.13
N GLY A 2 23.36 0.82 -16.39
CA GLY A 2 23.99 2.10 -16.76
C GLY A 2 22.94 3.19 -16.98
N CYS A 3 23.37 4.45 -17.15
CA CYS A 3 22.47 5.59 -17.34
C CYS A 3 21.51 5.37 -18.51
N GLU A 4 22.02 4.83 -19.62
CA GLU A 4 21.27 4.62 -20.86
C GLU A 4 20.13 3.59 -20.71
N SER A 5 20.20 2.72 -19.70
CA SER A 5 19.13 1.76 -19.40
C SER A 5 17.81 2.45 -19.01
N CYS A 6 17.90 3.67 -18.46
CA CYS A 6 16.74 4.46 -18.05
C CYS A 6 16.57 5.73 -18.90
N HIS A 7 17.67 6.29 -19.38
CA HIS A 7 17.71 7.60 -20.04
C HIS A 7 17.83 7.53 -21.57
N GLY A 8 17.87 6.32 -22.14
CA GLY A 8 18.10 6.11 -23.57
C GLY A 8 19.56 6.34 -23.98
N PRO A 9 19.90 6.15 -25.26
CA PRO A 9 21.28 6.23 -25.74
C PRO A 9 21.83 7.66 -25.62
N GLY A 10 22.95 7.82 -24.92
CA GLY A 10 23.62 9.10 -24.75
C GLY A 10 24.20 9.65 -26.05
N SER A 11 24.47 8.80 -27.04
CA SER A 11 24.92 9.22 -28.37
C SER A 11 23.95 10.20 -29.03
N LYS A 12 22.64 9.96 -28.91
CA LYS A 12 21.61 10.85 -29.46
C LYS A 12 21.61 12.23 -28.80
N HIS A 13 21.93 12.28 -27.51
CA HIS A 13 22.07 13.54 -26.79
C HIS A 13 23.30 14.33 -27.26
N VAL A 14 24.43 13.64 -27.46
CA VAL A 14 25.66 14.25 -27.98
C VAL A 14 25.48 14.73 -29.43
N GLU A 15 24.90 13.91 -30.31
CA GLU A 15 24.61 14.26 -31.71
C GLU A 15 23.72 15.50 -31.84
N ALA A 16 22.76 15.66 -30.92
CA ALA A 16 21.89 16.82 -30.85
C ALA A 16 22.53 18.05 -30.16
N GLY A 17 23.84 18.01 -29.86
CA GLY A 17 24.56 19.11 -29.23
C GLY A 17 24.15 19.38 -27.77
N GLY A 18 23.61 18.38 -27.09
CA GLY A 18 23.17 18.50 -25.69
C GLY A 18 21.77 19.10 -25.50
N GLY A 19 20.95 19.13 -26.56
CA GLY A 19 19.60 19.72 -26.52
C GLY A 19 18.66 19.09 -25.47
N ALA A 20 17.69 19.88 -24.99
CA ALA A 20 16.64 19.37 -24.11
C ALA A 20 15.73 18.37 -24.83
N GLY A 21 15.23 17.37 -24.10
CA GLY A 21 14.33 16.34 -24.64
C GLY A 21 15.03 15.21 -25.43
N THR A 22 16.36 15.22 -25.52
CA THR A 22 17.14 14.17 -26.18
C THR A 22 17.53 13.04 -25.22
N ILE A 23 17.14 13.16 -23.96
CA ILE A 23 17.29 12.16 -22.90
C ILE A 23 15.89 11.76 -22.45
N VAL A 24 15.66 10.45 -22.32
CA VAL A 24 14.41 9.92 -21.77
C VAL A 24 14.31 10.34 -20.31
N ASN A 25 13.15 10.89 -19.93
CA ASN A 25 12.80 11.12 -18.54
C ASN A 25 11.83 10.03 -18.06
N PRO A 26 12.28 9.07 -17.23
CA PRO A 26 11.43 8.00 -16.70
C PRO A 26 10.21 8.50 -15.91
N ASP A 27 10.25 9.72 -15.38
CA ASP A 27 9.12 10.31 -14.66
C ASP A 27 7.90 10.55 -15.55
N LYS A 28 8.12 10.72 -16.86
CA LYS A 28 7.03 10.96 -17.84
C LYS A 28 6.34 9.70 -18.32
N SER A 29 6.91 8.52 -18.07
CA SER A 29 6.50 7.28 -18.71
C SER A 29 6.96 6.08 -17.89
N PRO A 30 6.04 5.26 -17.34
CA PRO A 30 6.41 4.10 -16.54
C PRO A 30 6.99 2.95 -17.39
N GLU A 31 6.89 3.03 -18.72
CA GLU A 31 7.37 2.02 -19.67
C GLU A 31 8.85 1.67 -19.49
N THR A 32 9.68 2.66 -19.18
CA THR A 32 11.11 2.46 -18.90
C THR A 32 11.31 1.54 -17.69
N CYS A 33 10.54 1.76 -16.62
CA CYS A 33 10.60 0.94 -15.41
C CYS A 33 10.07 -0.48 -15.69
N PHE A 34 9.00 -0.59 -16.47
CA PHE A 34 8.36 -1.85 -16.81
C PHE A 34 9.16 -2.74 -17.78
N GLN A 35 10.23 -2.25 -18.40
CA GLN A 35 11.15 -3.12 -19.14
C GLN A 35 11.76 -4.20 -18.23
N CYS A 36 11.92 -3.90 -16.94
CA CYS A 36 12.47 -4.85 -15.96
C CYS A 36 11.46 -5.22 -14.86
N HIS A 37 10.63 -4.29 -14.41
CA HIS A 37 9.66 -4.51 -13.32
C HIS A 37 8.32 -5.02 -13.85
N LEU A 38 8.33 -6.20 -14.46
CA LEU A 38 7.14 -6.81 -15.09
C LEU A 38 6.06 -7.20 -14.08
N ASP A 39 6.44 -7.68 -12.89
CA ASP A 39 5.49 -7.98 -11.83
C ASP A 39 4.75 -6.72 -11.36
N THR A 40 5.47 -5.61 -11.24
CA THR A 40 4.90 -4.31 -10.91
C THR A 40 3.96 -3.82 -12.00
N LYS A 41 4.32 -4.00 -13.29
CA LYS A 41 3.42 -3.72 -14.42
C LYS A 41 2.10 -4.51 -14.29
N ALA A 42 2.19 -5.79 -13.95
CA ALA A 42 1.02 -6.63 -13.74
C ALA A 42 0.17 -6.13 -12.56
N GLN A 43 0.79 -5.74 -11.44
CA GLN A 43 0.09 -5.18 -10.28
C GLN A 43 -0.67 -3.89 -10.62
N PHE A 44 -0.06 -2.96 -11.36
CA PHE A 44 -0.72 -1.74 -11.79
C PHE A 44 -1.86 -1.98 -12.80
N SER A 45 -1.92 -3.16 -13.42
CA SER A 45 -3.01 -3.56 -14.30
C SER A 45 -4.20 -4.19 -13.55
N MET A 46 -4.10 -4.33 -12.22
CA MET A 46 -5.18 -4.85 -11.38
C MET A 46 -6.33 -3.84 -11.24
N PRO A 47 -7.56 -4.29 -10.91
CA PRO A 47 -8.74 -3.42 -10.81
C PRO A 47 -8.59 -2.25 -9.83
N PHE A 48 -7.82 -2.44 -8.75
CA PHE A 48 -7.55 -1.40 -7.77
C PHE A 48 -6.04 -1.15 -7.74
N ALA A 49 -5.64 -0.01 -8.26
CA ALA A 49 -4.24 0.40 -8.34
C ALA A 49 -4.14 1.91 -8.23
N HIS A 50 -2.95 2.37 -7.83
CA HIS A 50 -2.56 3.75 -7.96
C HIS A 50 -2.46 4.14 -9.45
N GLN A 51 -2.80 5.40 -9.78
CA GLN A 51 -3.08 5.85 -11.15
C GLN A 51 -1.83 6.11 -12.01
N VAL A 52 -0.85 5.19 -11.98
CA VAL A 52 0.40 5.26 -12.74
C VAL A 52 0.15 5.03 -14.23
N LEU A 53 -0.65 4.03 -14.60
CA LEU A 53 -0.98 3.75 -16.02
C LEU A 53 -1.83 4.85 -16.66
N ASN A 54 -2.53 5.65 -15.85
CA ASN A 54 -3.32 6.78 -16.31
C ASN A 54 -2.53 8.09 -16.34
N GLY A 55 -1.21 8.05 -16.05
CA GLY A 55 -0.32 9.20 -16.08
C GLY A 55 -0.61 10.26 -15.02
N LYS A 56 -1.36 9.94 -13.95
CA LYS A 56 -1.61 10.88 -12.86
C LYS A 56 -0.57 10.81 -11.74
N MET A 57 0.23 9.75 -11.73
CA MET A 57 1.34 9.55 -10.82
C MET A 57 2.46 8.83 -11.57
N SER A 58 3.69 8.97 -11.10
CA SER A 58 4.87 8.29 -11.62
C SER A 58 5.47 7.35 -10.58
N CYS A 59 6.41 6.52 -11.00
CA CYS A 59 7.19 5.70 -10.08
C CYS A 59 8.01 6.57 -9.11
N SER A 60 8.43 7.76 -9.57
CA SER A 60 9.29 8.70 -8.84
C SER A 60 8.58 9.40 -7.69
N ASP A 61 7.25 9.49 -7.74
CA ASP A 61 6.45 10.06 -6.65
C ASP A 61 6.64 9.27 -5.34
N CYS A 62 7.00 7.99 -5.43
CA CYS A 62 7.24 7.12 -4.27
C CYS A 62 8.67 6.60 -4.16
N HIS A 63 9.41 6.47 -5.27
CA HIS A 63 10.74 5.87 -5.31
C HIS A 63 11.78 6.82 -5.87
N ASP A 64 12.97 6.89 -5.28
CA ASP A 64 14.09 7.62 -5.86
C ASP A 64 14.96 6.66 -6.69
N PRO A 65 14.87 6.68 -8.04
CA PRO A 65 15.62 5.76 -8.90
C PRO A 65 17.13 6.03 -8.90
N HIS A 66 17.59 7.16 -8.32
CA HIS A 66 19.00 7.51 -8.22
C HIS A 66 19.63 7.14 -6.87
N LYS A 67 18.84 6.78 -5.85
CA LYS A 67 19.31 6.52 -4.47
C LYS A 67 19.37 5.05 -4.05
N GLY A 68 19.65 4.11 -4.97
CA GLY A 68 20.22 2.84 -4.51
C GLY A 68 20.49 1.75 -5.54
N SER A 69 21.15 0.71 -5.05
CA SER A 69 21.51 -0.51 -5.78
C SER A 69 20.27 -1.37 -6.00
N ALA A 70 20.08 -1.85 -7.23
CA ALA A 70 18.92 -2.63 -7.71
C ALA A 70 18.79 -4.06 -7.11
N HIS A 71 18.92 -4.21 -5.80
CA HIS A 71 18.66 -5.46 -5.08
C HIS A 71 17.27 -5.42 -4.43
N LYS A 72 16.59 -6.57 -4.34
CA LYS A 72 15.34 -6.73 -3.60
C LYS A 72 15.54 -6.25 -2.16
N GLY A 73 15.00 -5.09 -1.83
CA GLY A 73 15.07 -4.47 -0.49
C GLY A 73 16.07 -3.31 -0.33
N GLY A 74 16.82 -2.91 -1.37
CA GLY A 74 17.77 -1.79 -1.32
C GLY A 74 17.38 -0.65 -2.24
N GLY A 75 17.50 0.60 -1.76
CA GLY A 75 17.35 1.84 -2.55
C GLY A 75 15.94 2.36 -2.75
N THR A 76 14.98 1.45 -2.91
CA THR A 76 13.53 1.74 -3.04
C THR A 76 12.74 1.39 -1.79
N SER A 77 13.45 1.02 -0.72
CA SER A 77 12.85 0.65 0.56
C SER A 77 11.98 1.79 1.07
N LEU A 78 10.67 1.54 1.11
CA LEU A 78 9.69 2.27 1.89
C LEU A 78 9.97 2.07 3.40
N ALA A 79 11.23 2.16 3.86
CA ALA A 79 11.55 2.23 5.28
C ALA A 79 11.00 3.52 5.91
N ARG A 80 10.63 4.50 5.07
CA ARG A 80 9.80 5.67 5.35
C ARG A 80 8.40 5.53 4.73
N ALA A 81 7.85 4.30 4.69
CA ALA A 81 6.58 4.01 4.00
C ALA A 81 5.49 4.99 4.41
N ASN A 82 5.41 5.21 5.72
CA ASN A 82 4.35 6.01 6.30
C ASN A 82 4.49 7.47 5.87
N GLU A 83 5.69 8.05 5.90
CA GLU A 83 5.92 9.43 5.50
C GLU A 83 5.57 9.66 4.03
N THR A 84 6.06 8.81 3.11
CA THR A 84 5.73 8.94 1.69
C THR A 84 4.23 8.77 1.43
N CYS A 85 3.56 7.85 2.14
CA CYS A 85 2.12 7.67 1.99
C CYS A 85 1.33 8.92 2.44
N ILE A 86 1.71 9.56 3.55
CA ILE A 86 0.96 10.68 4.12
C ILE A 86 1.21 12.02 3.44
N GLU A 87 2.23 12.13 2.57
CA GLU A 87 2.39 13.30 1.69
C GLU A 87 1.13 13.54 0.84
N CYS A 88 0.47 12.46 0.41
CA CYS A 88 -0.80 12.50 -0.32
C CYS A 88 -2.01 12.08 0.55
N HIS A 89 -1.85 11.12 1.46
CA HIS A 89 -2.93 10.60 2.32
C HIS A 89 -2.96 11.27 3.71
N THR A 90 -3.01 12.60 3.73
CA THR A 90 -2.90 13.41 4.96
C THR A 90 -3.97 13.10 6.01
N ALA A 91 -5.17 12.71 5.61
CA ALA A 91 -6.23 12.31 6.54
C ALA A 91 -5.85 11.10 7.42
N GLN A 92 -4.89 10.28 6.96
CA GLN A 92 -4.46 9.05 7.65
C GLN A 92 -3.22 9.29 8.53
N ALA A 93 -2.64 10.49 8.51
CA ALA A 93 -1.45 10.84 9.28
C ALA A 93 -1.71 10.96 10.79
N GLY A 94 -2.96 11.21 11.19
CA GLY A 94 -3.31 11.56 12.56
C GLY A 94 -2.88 13.01 12.90
N PRO A 95 -2.74 13.35 14.20
CA PRO A 95 -2.77 12.44 15.35
C PRO A 95 -4.19 11.93 15.65
N PHE A 96 -4.27 10.66 16.04
CA PHE A 96 -5.50 10.05 16.55
C PHE A 96 -5.40 9.86 18.07
N VAL A 97 -6.45 10.18 18.81
CA VAL A 97 -6.56 9.89 20.26
C VAL A 97 -6.46 8.39 20.52
N PHE A 98 -7.07 7.60 19.65
CA PHE A 98 -7.01 6.14 19.65
C PHE A 98 -6.42 5.66 18.31
N PRO A 99 -5.09 5.55 18.19
CA PRO A 99 -4.47 5.03 16.97
C PRO A 99 -4.66 3.51 16.85
N HIS A 100 -4.76 3.01 15.62
CA HIS A 100 -4.62 1.58 15.36
C HIS A 100 -3.12 1.24 15.33
N GLU A 101 -2.62 0.41 16.24
CA GLU A 101 -1.16 0.23 16.41
C GLU A 101 -0.46 -0.27 15.13
N ALA A 102 -1.11 -1.16 14.37
CA ALA A 102 -0.56 -1.63 13.09
C ALA A 102 -0.26 -0.52 12.06
N THR A 103 -0.83 0.68 12.16
CA THR A 103 -0.44 1.78 11.26
C THR A 103 0.98 2.28 11.53
N ARG A 104 1.51 2.07 12.75
CA ARG A 104 2.92 2.32 13.06
C ARG A 104 3.87 1.30 12.43
N GLU A 105 3.39 0.08 12.20
CA GLU A 105 4.17 -0.97 11.54
C GLU A 105 4.32 -0.74 10.03
N GLY A 106 3.42 0.03 9.43
CA GLY A 106 3.51 0.46 8.04
C GLY A 106 2.20 0.35 7.28
N CYS A 107 1.91 1.30 6.38
CA CYS A 107 0.74 1.23 5.49
C CYS A 107 0.70 -0.06 4.66
N VAL A 108 1.88 -0.58 4.27
CA VAL A 108 2.03 -1.75 3.41
C VAL A 108 1.75 -3.09 4.09
N THR A 109 1.58 -3.10 5.42
CA THR A 109 1.10 -4.28 6.16
C THR A 109 -0.29 -4.70 5.68
N CYS A 110 -1.12 -3.70 5.34
CA CYS A 110 -2.49 -3.89 4.88
C CYS A 110 -2.67 -3.58 3.39
N HIS A 111 -1.87 -2.67 2.82
CA HIS A 111 -2.03 -2.21 1.44
C HIS A 111 -0.93 -2.69 0.49
N SER A 112 -1.30 -2.98 -0.75
CA SER A 112 -0.39 -3.18 -1.88
C SER A 112 -0.31 -1.88 -2.70
N PRO A 113 0.75 -1.07 -2.57
CA PRO A 113 0.81 0.28 -3.14
C PRO A 113 0.82 0.32 -4.68
N HIS A 114 1.16 -0.79 -5.35
CA HIS A 114 1.09 -0.87 -6.81
C HIS A 114 -0.27 -1.31 -7.31
N GLY A 115 -0.93 -2.24 -6.60
CA GLY A 115 -2.28 -2.67 -6.92
C GLY A 115 -2.66 -4.02 -6.32
N SER A 116 -3.96 -4.29 -6.30
CA SER A 116 -4.59 -5.50 -5.80
C SER A 116 -5.91 -5.78 -6.51
N THR A 117 -6.35 -7.03 -6.48
CA THR A 117 -7.72 -7.42 -6.84
C THR A 117 -8.72 -7.02 -5.75
N ASN A 118 -8.25 -6.74 -4.53
CA ASN A 118 -9.09 -6.32 -3.41
C ASN A 118 -9.27 -4.80 -3.41
N GLN A 119 -10.50 -4.35 -3.16
CA GLN A 119 -10.83 -2.93 -3.07
C GLN A 119 -9.94 -2.22 -2.03
N LYS A 120 -9.62 -0.94 -2.28
CA LYS A 120 -8.67 -0.16 -1.47
C LYS A 120 -7.25 -0.74 -1.46
N MET A 121 -6.92 -1.54 -2.48
CA MET A 121 -5.59 -2.12 -2.66
C MET A 121 -5.17 -3.02 -1.47
N LEU A 122 -6.12 -3.71 -0.83
CA LEU A 122 -5.80 -4.53 0.34
C LEU A 122 -5.01 -5.78 -0.03
N THR A 123 -4.10 -6.21 0.84
CA THR A 123 -3.30 -7.44 0.66
C THR A 123 -4.15 -8.70 0.83
N GLU A 124 -5.22 -8.62 1.63
CA GLU A 124 -6.19 -9.68 1.84
C GLU A 124 -7.63 -9.18 1.62
N ARG A 125 -8.54 -10.12 1.37
CA ARG A 125 -9.97 -9.84 1.19
C ARG A 125 -10.73 -9.89 2.52
N ASN A 126 -11.75 -9.04 2.65
CA ASN A 126 -12.74 -9.11 3.74
C ASN A 126 -12.07 -9.16 5.13
N SER A 127 -12.71 -9.85 6.07
CA SER A 127 -12.25 -9.99 7.45
C SER A 127 -10.92 -10.74 7.60
N ASN A 128 -10.45 -11.46 6.57
CA ASN A 128 -9.18 -12.19 6.64
C ASN A 128 -8.00 -11.24 6.92
N LEU A 129 -8.06 -10.00 6.41
CA LEU A 129 -7.04 -9.00 6.68
C LEU A 129 -6.89 -8.74 8.19
N CYS A 130 -8.00 -8.51 8.86
CA CYS A 130 -8.05 -8.21 10.29
C CYS A 130 -7.63 -9.44 11.11
N LEU A 131 -8.09 -10.62 10.70
CA LEU A 131 -7.78 -11.89 11.36
C LEU A 131 -6.30 -12.30 11.27
N LYS A 132 -5.48 -11.65 10.44
CA LYS A 132 -4.02 -11.84 10.49
C LYS A 132 -3.42 -11.48 11.85
N CYS A 133 -4.03 -10.54 12.57
CA CYS A 133 -3.57 -10.06 13.87
C CYS A 133 -4.62 -10.23 14.97
N HIS A 134 -5.90 -10.14 14.64
CA HIS A 134 -7.02 -10.22 15.59
C HIS A 134 -7.60 -11.63 15.74
N MET A 135 -6.84 -12.67 15.39
CA MET A 135 -7.27 -14.06 15.58
C MET A 135 -6.91 -14.55 16.97
N GLN A 136 -7.94 -14.83 17.78
CA GLN A 136 -7.81 -15.58 19.02
C GLN A 136 -8.23 -17.03 18.79
N GLU A 137 -7.29 -17.96 18.94
CA GLU A 137 -7.59 -19.38 19.00
C GLU A 137 -8.47 -19.65 20.24
N GLN A 138 -9.58 -20.39 20.05
CA GLN A 138 -10.53 -20.68 21.13
C GLN A 138 -9.93 -21.66 22.15
N LEU A 139 -9.07 -21.17 23.04
CA LEU A 139 -8.57 -21.94 24.16
C LEU A 139 -9.47 -21.72 25.38
N GLY A 140 -10.58 -22.46 25.40
CA GLY A 140 -11.28 -22.85 26.62
C GLY A 140 -12.37 -21.89 27.13
N THR A 141 -13.54 -22.48 27.42
CA THR A 141 -14.68 -21.96 28.23
C THR A 141 -15.67 -20.98 27.61
N ALA A 142 -15.45 -20.46 26.40
CA ALA A 142 -16.52 -19.76 25.69
C ALA A 142 -17.67 -20.75 25.38
N PRO A 143 -18.94 -20.39 25.61
CA PRO A 143 -20.08 -21.17 25.10
C PRO A 143 -19.83 -21.52 23.63
N THR A 144 -20.17 -22.74 23.22
CA THR A 144 -19.86 -23.37 21.92
C THR A 144 -20.26 -22.55 20.66
N ASP A 145 -20.92 -21.41 20.82
CA ASP A 145 -21.39 -20.49 19.77
C ASP A 145 -20.76 -19.07 19.81
N SER A 146 -19.74 -18.83 20.64
CA SER A 146 -19.18 -17.48 20.82
C SER A 146 -17.72 -17.40 20.38
N ILE A 147 -17.49 -16.89 19.16
CA ILE A 147 -16.17 -16.51 18.66
C ILE A 147 -15.75 -15.21 19.36
N VAL A 148 -14.49 -15.08 19.78
CA VAL A 148 -13.95 -13.87 20.41
C VAL A 148 -12.86 -13.30 19.51
N ILE A 149 -13.00 -12.03 19.11
CA ILE A 149 -12.05 -11.31 18.24
C ILE A 149 -11.72 -10.00 18.94
N GLY A 150 -10.42 -9.69 19.07
CA GLY A 150 -9.97 -8.44 19.72
C GLY A 150 -10.43 -8.29 21.17
N GLY A 151 -10.69 -9.39 21.88
CA GLY A 151 -11.18 -9.39 23.27
C GLY A 151 -12.69 -9.21 23.44
N GLY A 152 -13.46 -9.09 22.36
CA GLY A 152 -14.92 -8.96 22.38
C GLY A 152 -15.64 -10.16 21.75
N ALA A 153 -16.83 -10.49 22.25
CA ALA A 153 -17.66 -11.55 21.68
C ALA A 153 -18.24 -11.16 20.31
N HIS A 154 -17.90 -11.95 19.29
CA HIS A 154 -18.36 -11.87 17.92
C HIS A 154 -19.25 -13.09 17.65
N THR A 155 -20.51 -13.02 18.08
CA THR A 155 -21.50 -14.06 17.76
C THR A 155 -21.59 -14.28 16.25
N SER A 156 -22.00 -15.48 15.82
CA SER A 156 -22.16 -15.83 14.40
C SER A 156 -22.96 -14.77 13.62
N SER A 157 -23.99 -14.20 14.22
CA SER A 157 -24.80 -13.11 13.63
C SER A 157 -24.01 -11.83 13.31
N ARG A 158 -22.98 -11.47 14.09
CA ARG A 158 -22.15 -10.28 13.83
C ARG A 158 -21.15 -10.52 12.69
N LEU A 159 -20.59 -11.72 12.62
CA LEU A 159 -19.64 -12.09 11.55
C LEU A 159 -20.33 -12.35 10.20
N MET A 160 -21.61 -12.74 10.23
CA MET A 160 -22.42 -12.92 9.01
C MET A 160 -22.98 -11.60 8.46
N GLY A 161 -22.91 -10.50 9.21
CA GLY A 161 -23.47 -9.20 8.82
C GLY A 161 -22.66 -8.41 7.79
N GLY A 162 -21.39 -8.78 7.55
CA GLY A 162 -20.51 -8.09 6.61
C GLY A 162 -19.05 -8.14 7.07
N THR A 163 -18.20 -7.30 6.48
CA THR A 163 -16.80 -7.18 6.93
C THR A 163 -16.70 -6.37 8.21
N CYS A 164 -15.60 -6.51 8.95
CA CYS A 164 -15.35 -5.79 10.21
C CYS A 164 -15.58 -4.28 10.09
N TRP A 165 -15.21 -3.66 8.96
CA TRP A 165 -15.28 -2.22 8.76
C TRP A 165 -16.50 -1.72 7.97
N SER A 166 -17.33 -2.61 7.41
CA SER A 166 -18.45 -2.21 6.53
C SER A 166 -19.81 -2.20 7.23
N THR A 167 -19.86 -2.53 8.52
CA THR A 167 -21.09 -2.81 9.27
C THR A 167 -21.36 -1.81 10.40
N GLY A 168 -20.69 -0.65 10.45
CA GLY A 168 -20.89 0.33 11.53
C GLY A 168 -20.05 0.09 12.79
N CYS A 169 -19.31 -1.02 12.88
CA CYS A 169 -18.60 -1.39 14.10
C CYS A 169 -17.14 -0.89 14.12
N HIS A 170 -16.36 -1.17 13.06
CA HIS A 170 -14.93 -0.84 12.99
C HIS A 170 -14.61 0.07 11.80
N GLU A 171 -15.31 1.20 11.69
CA GLU A 171 -15.22 2.08 10.51
C GLU A 171 -13.98 2.98 10.49
N ALA A 172 -13.25 3.07 11.61
CA ALA A 172 -12.11 3.96 11.80
C ALA A 172 -10.78 3.19 11.89
N VAL A 173 -10.55 2.26 10.95
CA VAL A 173 -9.41 1.31 10.94
C VAL A 173 -8.02 1.94 10.91
N HIS A 174 -7.90 3.22 10.53
CA HIS A 174 -6.63 3.95 10.57
C HIS A 174 -6.38 4.68 11.90
N GLY A 175 -7.39 4.75 12.76
CA GLY A 175 -7.38 5.48 14.02
C GLY A 175 -8.66 6.30 14.22
N SER A 176 -9.00 6.57 15.48
CA SER A 176 -10.24 7.24 15.90
C SER A 176 -9.96 8.33 16.91
N ASN A 177 -10.71 9.43 16.83
CA ASN A 177 -10.69 10.53 17.81
C ASN A 177 -11.87 10.50 18.78
N VAL A 178 -12.79 9.55 18.62
CA VAL A 178 -14.08 9.54 19.35
C VAL A 178 -14.27 8.28 20.19
N ASN A 179 -13.83 7.13 19.69
CA ASN A 179 -14.02 5.86 20.37
C ASN A 179 -12.94 4.86 19.94
N SER A 180 -12.31 4.24 20.91
CA SER A 180 -11.27 3.24 20.72
C SER A 180 -11.78 1.99 19.98
N HIS A 181 -13.03 1.57 20.17
CA HIS A 181 -13.61 0.39 19.52
C HIS A 181 -13.66 0.48 17.98
N LEU A 182 -13.84 1.69 17.43
CA LEU A 182 -13.97 1.88 15.98
C LEU A 182 -12.69 1.55 15.20
N ARG A 183 -11.55 1.45 15.90
CA ARG A 183 -10.24 1.20 15.29
C ARG A 183 -9.85 -0.29 15.24
N ASN A 184 -10.47 -1.13 16.06
CA ASN A 184 -10.03 -2.51 16.29
C ASN A 184 -11.09 -3.50 15.84
#